data_AF-A0A5S3YM99-F1
#
_entry.id   AF-A0A5S3YM99-F1
#
_cell.length_a   1.000
_cell.length_b   1.000
_cell.length_c   1.000
_cell.angle_alpha   90.00
_cell.angle_beta   90.00
_cell.angle_gamma   90.00
#
_symmetry.space_group_name_H-M   'P 1'
#
loop_
_entity.id
_entity.type
_entity.pdbx_description
1 polymer ?
#
loop_
_entity_poly.entity_id
_entity_poly.type
_entity_poly.pdbx_seq_one_letter_code
_entity_poly.pdbx_strand_id
1 'polypeptide(L)' 'MKTDKVRPLFRVLAVIASIPGWLTVLLSFAEFIGGGDSSLGTWLTIISSLAFSIWLIVIGVTGKAPLLLKSLFNL' A
#
# COMPACT_ATOMS: atom_id res chain seq x y z
N MET A 1 0.01 -13.82 -25.84
CA MET A 1 -0.28 -13.11 -24.58
C MET A 1 0.52 -11.81 -24.61
N LYS A 2 -0.13 -10.67 -24.89
CA LYS A 2 0.54 -9.37 -25.01
C LYS A 2 0.82 -8.90 -23.59
N THR A 3 2.07 -8.92 -23.15
CA THR A 3 2.47 -8.41 -21.84
C THR A 3 2.26 -6.90 -21.86
N ASP A 4 1.18 -6.45 -21.23
CA ASP A 4 0.94 -5.03 -20.99
C ASP A 4 2.14 -4.49 -20.23
N LYS A 5 3.02 -3.80 -20.95
CA LYS A 5 4.26 -3.26 -20.42
C LYS A 5 3.88 -2.15 -19.44
N VAL A 6 3.80 -2.52 -18.17
CA VAL A 6 3.49 -1.62 -17.07
C VAL A 6 4.42 -0.42 -17.16
N ARG A 7 3.86 0.76 -17.46
CA ARG A 7 4.68 1.94 -17.76
C ARG A 7 5.50 2.26 -16.51
N PRO A 8 6.81 2.56 -16.64
CA PRO A 8 7.69 2.81 -15.50
C PRO A 8 7.15 3.88 -14.55
N LEU A 9 6.38 4.84 -15.07
CA LEU A 9 5.69 5.87 -14.29
C LEU A 9 4.72 5.29 -13.23
N PHE A 10 3.93 4.27 -13.57
CA PHE A 10 2.96 3.67 -12.63
C PHE A 10 3.64 2.92 -11.50
N ARG A 11 4.82 2.34 -11.75
CA ARG A 11 5.64 1.71 -10.70
C ARG A 11 6.12 2.76 -9.69
N VAL A 12 6.61 3.90 -10.19
CA VAL A 12 7.08 5.01 -9.35
C VAL A 12 5.93 5.59 -8.52
N LEU A 13 4.78 5.86 -9.14
CA LEU A 13 3.59 6.36 -8.46
C LEU A 13 3.10 5.41 -7.36
N ALA A 14 3.10 4.10 -7.59
CA ALA A 14 2.70 3.12 -6.58
C ALA A 14 3.69 3.06 -5.40
N VAL A 15 4.99 3.18 -5.67
CA VAL A 15 5.99 3.28 -4.59
C VAL A 15 5.75 4.54 -3.76
N ILE A 16 5.54 5.70 -4.41
CA ILE A 16 5.28 6.96 -3.71
C ILE A 16 3.97 6.88 -2.90
N ALA A 17 2.91 6.31 -3.48
CA ALA A 17 1.62 6.14 -2.80
C ALA A 17 1.68 5.14 -1.63
N SER A 18 2.68 4.26 -1.58
CA SER A 18 2.89 3.34 -0.45
C SER A 18 3.59 4.00 0.74
N ILE A 19 4.28 5.14 0.55
CA ILE A 19 5.06 5.83 1.61
C ILE A 19 4.21 6.17 2.85
N PRO A 20 2.98 6.71 2.72
CA PRO A 20 2.14 7.00 3.89
C PRO A 20 1.84 5.76 4.72
N GLY A 21 1.58 4.60 4.10
CA GLY A 21 1.31 3.37 4.83
C GLY A 21 2.54 2.86 5.58
N TRP A 22 3.74 2.97 5.00
CA TRP A 22 4.99 2.68 5.71
C TRP A 22 5.25 3.63 6.88
N LEU A 23 4.89 4.90 6.74
CA LEU A 23 4.99 5.89 7.82
C LEU A 23 4.05 5.54 8.98
N THR A 24 2.81 5.13 8.69
CA THR A 24 1.85 4.67 9.71
C THR A 24 2.38 3.43 10.44
N VAL A 25 3.00 2.49 9.72
CA VAL A 25 3.64 1.31 10.34
C VAL A 25 4.72 1.76 11.33
N LEU A 26 5.59 2.68 10.92
CA LEU A 26 6.66 3.22 11.77
C LEU A 26 6.13 3.93 13.02
N LEU A 27 5.09 4.76 12.89
CA LEU A 27 4.46 5.43 14.03
C LEU A 27 3.86 4.42 15.00
N SER A 28 3.05 3.48 14.52
CA SER A 28 2.43 2.49 15.38
C SER A 28 3.46 1.54 16.02
N PHE A 29 4.57 1.25 15.33
CA PHE A 29 5.67 0.50 15.91
C PHE A 29 6.42 1.30 16.99
N ALA A 30 6.56 2.62 16.81
CA ALA A 30 7.12 3.52 17.81
C ALA A 30 6.21 3.64 19.04
N GLU A 31 4.89 3.66 18.87
CA GLU A 31 3.92 3.60 19.98
C GLU A 31 4.00 2.26 20.71
N PHE A 32 4.14 1.16 19.96
CA PHE A 32 4.29 -0.18 20.51
C PHE A 32 5.56 -0.32 21.38
N ILE A 33 6.71 0.13 20.88
CA ILE A 33 8.00 -0.01 21.60
C ILE A 33 8.21 1.10 22.65
N GLY A 34 7.88 2.34 22.31
CA GLY A 34 8.15 3.52 23.13
C GLY A 34 7.04 3.87 24.13
N GLY A 35 5.79 3.60 23.78
CA GLY A 35 4.62 3.85 24.65
C GLY A 35 4.22 2.64 25.48
N GLY A 36 4.70 1.45 25.14
CA GLY A 36 4.25 0.18 25.75
C GLY A 36 2.83 -0.21 25.36
N ASP A 37 2.20 0.53 24.43
CA ASP A 37 0.82 0.31 24.04
C ASP A 37 0.74 -0.86 23.05
N SER A 38 0.50 -2.03 23.62
CA SER A 38 0.41 -3.32 22.92
C SER A 38 -1.01 -3.65 22.51
N SER A 39 -1.89 -2.66 22.42
CA SER A 39 -3.30 -2.90 22.12
C SER A 39 -3.49 -3.64 20.78
N LEU A 40 -4.56 -4.43 20.70
CA LEU A 40 -4.99 -5.06 19.45
C LEU A 40 -5.21 -4.02 18.33
N GLY A 41 -5.57 -2.78 18.68
CA GLY A 41 -5.74 -1.68 17.73
C GLY A 41 -4.44 -1.23 17.08
N THR A 42 -3.35 -1.18 17.85
CA THR A 42 -2.01 -0.84 17.33
C THR A 42 -1.54 -1.89 16.32
N TRP A 43 -1.69 -3.18 16.67
CA TRP A 43 -1.36 -4.28 15.77
C TRP A 43 -2.22 -4.31 14.51
N LEU A 44 -3.53 -4.07 14.64
CA LEU A 44 -4.44 -4.02 13.50
C LEU A 44 -4.08 -2.88 12.55
N THR A 45 -3.67 -1.73 13.09
CA THR A 45 -3.23 -0.57 12.32
C THR A 45 -1.95 -0.87 11.54
N ILE A 46 -0.97 -1.51 12.19
CA ILE A 46 0.29 -1.94 11.54
C ILE A 46 0.00 -2.90 10.38
N ILE A 47 -0.78 -3.95 10.64
CA ILE A 47 -1.09 -4.99 9.65
C ILE A 47 -1.88 -4.40 8.48
N SER A 48 -2.87 -3.55 8.75
CA SER A 48 -3.69 -2.91 7.72
C SER A 48 -2.87 -1.95 6.85
N SER A 49 -1.96 -1.19 7.46
CA SER A 49 -1.09 -0.25 6.75
C SER A 49 -0.06 -0.97 5.87
N LEU A 50 0.50 -2.09 6.36
CA LEU A 50 1.35 -2.98 5.56
C LEU A 50 0.57 -3.58 4.39
N ALA A 51 -0.61 -4.14 4.66
CA ALA A 51 -1.44 -4.77 3.64
C ALA A 51 -1.82 -3.76 2.54
N PHE A 52 -2.20 -2.55 2.92
CA PHE A 52 -2.51 -1.47 1.99
C PHE A 52 -1.29 -1.05 1.15
N SER A 53 -0.12 -0.89 1.78
CA SER A 53 1.12 -0.52 1.09
C SER A 53 1.57 -1.58 0.08
N ILE A 54 1.52 -2.85 0.48
CA ILE A 54 1.85 -3.99 -0.39
C ILE A 54 0.85 -4.06 -1.55
N TRP A 55 -0.44 -3.86 -1.28
CA TRP A 55 -1.48 -3.87 -2.30
C TRP A 55 -1.25 -2.79 -3.37
N LEU A 56 -0.88 -1.57 -2.96
CA LEU A 56 -0.52 -0.50 -3.89
C LEU A 56 0.70 -0.85 -4.74
N ILE A 57 1.75 -1.40 -4.13
CA ILE A 57 2.95 -1.83 -4.85
C ILE A 57 2.60 -2.92 -5.87
N VAL A 58 1.80 -3.92 -5.48
CA VAL A 58 1.36 -5.00 -6.38
C VAL A 58 0.58 -4.44 -7.56
N ILE A 59 -0.33 -3.49 -7.35
CA ILE A 59 -1.07 -2.81 -8.43
C ILE A 59 -0.11 -2.07 -9.37
N GLY A 60 0.83 -1.30 -8.80
CA GLY A 60 1.81 -0.55 -9.58
C GLY A 60 2.77 -1.41 -10.37
N VAL A 61 3.16 -2.58 -9.86
CA VAL A 61 4.09 -3.51 -10.51
C VAL A 61 3.38 -4.36 -11.55
N THR A 62 2.17 -4.83 -11.25
CA THR A 62 1.41 -5.72 -12.15
C THR A 62 0.61 -4.95 -13.20
N GLY A 63 0.40 -3.64 -13.04
CA GLY A 63 -0.42 -2.83 -13.95
C GLY A 63 -1.89 -3.24 -13.96
N LYS A 64 -2.28 -4.22 -13.13
CA LYS A 64 -3.65 -4.57 -12.84
C LYS A 64 -4.15 -3.52 -11.85
N ALA A 65 -4.40 -2.31 -12.35
CA ALA A 65 -5.35 -1.44 -11.68
C ALA A 65 -6.55 -2.32 -11.34
N PRO A 66 -6.91 -2.47 -10.06
CA PRO A 66 -7.99 -3.36 -9.67
C PRO A 66 -9.18 -2.94 -10.53
N LEU A 67 -9.88 -3.91 -11.10
CA LEU A 67 -10.98 -3.70 -12.07
C LEU A 67 -11.98 -2.61 -11.61
N LEU A 68 -12.02 -2.31 -10.31
CA LEU A 68 -12.68 -1.16 -9.68
C LEU A 68 -12.21 0.22 -10.18
N LEU A 69 -10.90 0.48 -10.28
CA LEU A 69 -10.37 1.75 -10.79
C LEU A 69 -10.64 1.91 -12.28
N LYS A 70 -10.61 0.80 -13.03
CA LYS A 70 -10.95 0.77 -14.45
C LYS A 70 -12.45 1.02 -14.68
N SER A 71 -13.29 0.47 -13.79
CA SER A 71 -14.73 0.73 -13.72
C SER A 71 -15.07 2.16 -13.28
N LEU A 72 -14.30 2.75 -12.37
CA LEU A 72 -14.52 4.12 -11.87
C LEU A 72 -14.09 5.19 -12.88
N PHE A 73 -13.01 4.93 -13.63
CA PHE A 73 -12.50 5.83 -14.66
C PHE A 73 -13.03 5.53 -16.07
N ASN A 74 -13.92 4.54 -16.21
CA ASN A 74 -14.64 4.21 -17.45
C ASN A 74 -13.71 4.15 -18.69
N LEU A 75 -12.61 3.40 -18.57
CA LEU A 75 -11.50 3.33 -19.54
C LEU A 75 -11.29 1.91 -20.07
#